data_AF-A0A4V1QX29-F1
#
_entry.id   AF-A0A4V1QX29-F1
#
_cell.length_a   1.000
_cell.length_b   1.000
_cell.length_c   1.000
_cell.angle_alpha   90.00
_cell.angle_beta   90.00
_cell.angle_gamma   90.00
#
_symmetry.space_group_name_H-M   'P 1'
#
loop_
_entity.id
_entity.type
_entity.pdbx_description
1 polymer ?
#
loop_
_entity_poly.entity_id
_entity_poly.type
_entity_poly.pdbx_seq_one_letter_code
_entity_poly.pdbx_strand_id
1 'polypeptide(L)' 'MDRSDENSAVAVVVDRLSAHFPGVPRANVEAIVTEEHQRLDGNPIRDFIPVLVEHEARDRLRASGAIEATGLLYEPPAP' A
#
# COMPACT_ATOMS: atom_id res chain seq x y z
N MET A 1 -0.99 6.43 18.69
CA MET A 1 0.25 6.38 17.88
C MET A 1 0.57 7.76 17.33
N ASP A 2 1.84 8.18 17.34
CA ASP A 2 2.30 9.44 16.73
C ASP A 2 2.74 9.24 15.27
N ARG A 3 2.86 10.32 14.49
CA ARG A 3 3.13 10.25 13.03
C ARG A 3 4.47 9.59 12.67
N SER A 4 5.49 9.69 13.52
CA SER A 4 6.79 9.03 13.29
C SER A 4 6.70 7.51 13.47
N ASP A 5 5.97 7.06 14.50
CA ASP A 5 5.73 5.63 14.73
C ASP A 5 4.84 5.07 13.61
N GLU A 6 3.80 5.82 13.21
CA GLU A 6 2.92 5.50 12.08
C GLU A 6 3.73 5.28 10.80
N ASN A 7 4.61 6.23 10.44
CA ASN A 7 5.43 6.14 9.24
C ASN A 7 6.39 4.92 9.27
N SER A 8 6.92 4.61 10.45
CA SER A 8 7.78 3.42 10.64
C SER A 8 6.98 2.13 10.47
N ALA A 9 5.75 2.08 11.01
CA ALA A 9 4.86 0.93 10.81
C ALA A 9 4.40 0.78 9.36
N VAL A 10 4.14 1.89 8.65
CA VAL A 10 3.82 1.87 7.22
C VAL A 10 5.00 1.37 6.39
N ALA A 11 6.25 1.70 6.74
CA ALA A 11 7.42 1.13 6.09
C ALA A 11 7.50 -0.40 6.27
N VAL A 12 7.19 -0.92 7.46
CA VAL A 12 7.13 -2.38 7.70
C VAL A 12 6.01 -3.04 6.88
N VAL A 13 4.90 -2.34 6.63
CA VAL A 13 3.82 -2.83 5.75
C VAL A 13 4.33 -3.01 4.32
N VAL A 14 5.13 -2.07 3.78
CA VAL A 14 5.76 -2.21 2.46
C VAL A 14 6.59 -3.48 2.37
N ASP A 15 7.44 -3.73 3.36
CA ASP A 15 8.30 -4.93 3.40
C ASP A 15 7.46 -6.22 3.39
N ARG A 16 6.41 -6.27 4.20
CA ARG A 16 5.52 -7.42 4.29
C ARG A 16 4.77 -7.68 2.99
N LEU A 17 4.21 -6.64 2.37
CA LEU A 17 3.51 -6.76 1.10
C LEU A 17 4.46 -7.15 -0.02
N SER A 18 5.66 -6.58 -0.07
CA SER A 18 6.69 -6.96 -1.06
C SER A 18 7.06 -8.44 -0.94
N ALA A 19 7.16 -8.97 0.28
CA ALA A 19 7.39 -10.40 0.51
C ALA A 19 6.19 -11.28 0.12
N HIS A 20 4.96 -10.77 0.26
CA HIS A 20 3.74 -11.50 -0.10
C HIS A 20 3.44 -11.50 -1.61
N PHE A 21 3.92 -10.47 -2.33
CA PHE A 21 3.74 -10.29 -3.77
C PHE A 21 5.09 -10.20 -4.50
N PRO A 22 5.90 -11.28 -4.52
CA PRO A 22 7.25 -11.24 -5.12
C PRO A 22 7.26 -10.97 -6.64
N GLY A 23 6.11 -11.11 -7.32
CA GLY A 23 5.96 -10.75 -8.73
C GLY A 23 5.71 -9.26 -8.99
N VAL A 24 5.42 -8.47 -7.95
CA VAL A 24 5.19 -7.03 -8.06
C VAL A 24 6.48 -6.30 -7.66
N PRO A 25 6.98 -5.35 -8.47
CA PRO A 25 8.14 -4.55 -8.08
C PRO A 25 7.89 -3.82 -6.77
N ARG A 26 8.87 -3.80 -5.86
CA ARG A 26 8.78 -3.09 -4.58
C ARG A 26 8.35 -1.64 -4.75
N ALA A 27 8.84 -0.94 -5.78
CA ALA A 27 8.46 0.45 -6.07
C ALA A 27 6.95 0.62 -6.31
N ASN A 28 6.28 -0.37 -6.95
CA ASN A 28 4.83 -0.34 -7.11
C ASN A 28 4.11 -0.60 -5.78
N VAL A 29 4.63 -1.51 -4.95
CA VAL A 29 4.10 -1.75 -3.60
C VAL A 29 4.20 -0.48 -2.76
N GLU A 30 5.36 0.20 -2.77
CA GLU A 30 5.60 1.47 -2.08
C GLU A 30 4.64 2.58 -2.55
N ALA A 31 4.43 2.71 -3.86
CA ALA A 31 3.51 3.68 -4.43
C ALA A 31 2.07 3.44 -3.93
N ILE A 32 1.59 2.21 -4.04
CA ILE A 32 0.24 1.83 -3.59
C ILE A 32 0.07 2.08 -2.08
N VAL A 33 1.02 1.64 -1.27
CA VAL A 33 0.99 1.85 0.20
C VAL A 33 0.98 3.33 0.54
N THR A 34 1.77 4.14 -0.16
CA THR A 34 1.83 5.59 0.05
C THR A 34 0.51 6.26 -0.32
N GLU A 35 -0.12 5.87 -1.44
CA GLU A 35 -1.42 6.39 -1.84
C GLU A 35 -2.51 6.05 -0.82
N GLU A 36 -2.59 4.80 -0.34
CA GLU A 36 -3.58 4.41 0.66
C GLU A 36 -3.32 5.10 2.02
N HIS A 37 -2.05 5.34 2.38
CA HIS A 37 -1.69 6.10 3.57
C HIS A 37 -2.14 7.57 3.48
N GLN A 38 -1.91 8.23 2.34
CA GLN A 38 -2.34 9.61 2.11
C GLN A 38 -3.86 9.79 2.14
N ARG A 39 -4.63 8.79 1.70
CA ARG A 39 -6.10 8.82 1.78
C ARG A 39 -6.64 8.88 3.21
N LEU A 40 -5.85 8.42 4.17
CA LEU A 40 -6.21 8.43 5.58
C LEU A 40 -5.61 9.63 6.33
N ASP A 41 -4.91 10.53 5.63
CA ASP A 41 -4.40 11.75 6.24
C ASP A 41 -5.55 12.62 6.77
N GLY A 42 -5.37 13.21 7.95
CA GLY A 42 -6.40 13.99 8.64
C GLY A 42 -7.27 13.21 9.64
N ASN A 43 -7.15 11.88 9.74
CA ASN A 43 -7.81 11.12 10.81
C ASN A 43 -7.16 11.37 12.18
N PRO A 44 -7.95 11.67 13.24
CA PRO A 44 -7.41 11.90 14.58
C PRO A 44 -6.97 10.62 15.29
N ILE A 45 -7.48 9.45 14.88
CA ILE A 45 -7.14 8.14 15.44
C ILE A 45 -6.15 7.44 14.50
N ARG A 46 -4.88 7.38 14.92
CA ARG A 46 -3.77 6.92 14.07
C ARG A 46 -3.34 5.48 14.28
N ASP A 47 -3.74 4.87 15.40
CA ASP A 47 -3.34 3.52 15.80
C ASP A 47 -3.78 2.43 14.80
N PHE A 48 -4.80 2.69 14.00
CA PHE A 48 -5.31 1.76 12.98
C PHE A 48 -4.82 2.07 11.57
N ILE A 49 -4.14 3.20 11.36
CA ILE A 49 -3.67 3.62 10.02
C ILE A 49 -2.83 2.52 9.37
N PRO A 50 -1.80 1.93 10.01
CA PRO A 50 -0.97 0.92 9.36
C PRO A 50 -1.77 -0.33 8.94
N VAL A 51 -2.74 -0.74 9.75
CA VAL A 51 -3.57 -1.93 9.49
C VAL A 51 -4.52 -1.68 8.31
N LEU A 52 -5.14 -0.50 8.25
CA LEU A 52 -6.02 -0.12 7.16
C LEU A 52 -5.22 0.01 5.84
N VAL A 53 -4.06 0.66 5.89
CA VAL A 53 -3.17 0.78 4.73
C VAL A 53 -2.75 -0.60 4.21
N GLU A 54 -2.34 -1.51 5.10
CA GLU A 54 -1.98 -2.88 4.72
C GLU A 54 -3.16 -3.62 4.07
N HIS A 55 -4.37 -3.47 4.62
CA HIS A 55 -5.56 -4.11 4.09
C HIS A 55 -5.90 -3.65 2.67
N GLU A 56 -6.04 -2.32 2.49
CA GLU A 56 -6.40 -1.72 1.20
C GLU A 56 -5.31 -1.95 0.14
N ALA A 57 -4.04 -1.78 0.52
CA ALA A 57 -2.92 -2.01 -0.39
C ALA A 57 -2.85 -3.48 -0.83
N ARG A 58 -3.09 -4.43 0.07
CA ARG A 58 -3.12 -5.86 -0.27
C ARG A 58 -4.25 -6.18 -1.25
N ASP A 59 -5.43 -5.63 -1.04
CA ASP A 59 -6.58 -5.90 -1.91
C ASP A 59 -6.39 -5.25 -3.29
N ARG A 60 -5.81 -4.06 -3.35
CA ARG A 60 -5.38 -3.42 -4.61
C ARG A 60 -4.29 -4.19 -5.33
N LEU A 61 -3.28 -4.70 -4.61
CA LEU A 61 -2.21 -5.54 -5.17
C LEU A 61 -2.75 -6.88 -5.72
N ARG A 62 -3.77 -7.46 -5.07
CA ARG A 62 -4.46 -8.64 -5.59
C ARG A 62 -5.22 -8.34 -6.87
N ALA A 63 -5.90 -7.19 -6.93
CA ALA A 63 -6.58 -6.75 -8.14
C ALA A 63 -5.57 -6.49 -9.28
N SER A 64 -4.46 -5.81 -9.03
CA SER A 64 -3.42 -5.54 -10.04
C SER A 64 -2.62 -6.79 -10.44
N GLY A 65 -2.35 -7.71 -9.51
CA GLY A 65 -1.73 -9.00 -9.81
C GLY A 65 -2.68 -9.95 -10.56
N ALA A 66 -4.00 -9.85 -10.31
CA ALA A 66 -5.01 -10.52 -11.13
C ALA A 66 -5.10 -9.91 -12.55
N ILE A 67 -4.81 -8.62 -12.69
CA ILE A 67 -4.71 -7.93 -13.98
C ILE A 67 -3.45 -8.37 -14.76
N GLU A 68 -2.37 -8.81 -14.13
CA GLU A 68 -1.26 -9.44 -14.87
C GLU A 68 -1.67 -10.82 -15.45
N ALA A 69 -2.65 -11.50 -14.85
CA ALA A 69 -3.28 -12.70 -15.41
C ALA A 69 -4.42 -12.39 -16.41
N THR A 70 -4.87 -11.14 -16.48
CA THR A 70 -5.93 -10.63 -17.37
C THR A 70 -5.50 -9.25 -17.88
N GLY A 71 -4.59 -9.25 -18.86
CA GLY A 71 -3.82 -8.08 -19.30
C GLY A 71 -4.61 -6.80 -19.56
N LEU A 72 -4.82 -6.00 -18.51
CA LEU A 72 -5.52 -4.71 -18.54
C LEU A 72 -4.78 -3.68 -17.67
N LEU A 73 -3.60 -3.29 -18.16
CA LEU A 73 -2.89 -2.01 -17.92
C LEU A 73 -3.36 -1.20 -16.69
N TYR A 74 -2.60 -1.28 -15.59
CA TYR A 74 -2.61 -0.23 -14.57
C TYR A 74 -1.81 0.97 -15.10
N GLU A 75 -2.52 2.06 -15.46
CA GLU A 75 -1.89 3.36 -15.72
C GLU A 75 -1.63 4.03 -14.35
N PRO A 76 -0.37 4.37 -14.02
CA PRO A 76 -0.05 5.02 -12.74
C PRO A 76 -0.68 6.43 -12.69
N PRO A 77 -1.22 6.87 -11.53
CA PRO A 77 -1.74 8.23 -11.41
C PRO A 77 -0.60 9.24 -11.59
N ALA A 78 -0.88 10.28 -12.39
CA ALA A 78 0.05 11.36 -12.72
C ALA A 78 0.59 12.10 -11.47
N PRO A 79 1.81 12.67 -11.52
CA PRO A 79 2.47 13.32 -10.39
C PRO A 79 1.74 14.56 -9.85
#